data_AF-A0A536J9K4-F1
#
_entry.id   AF-A0A536J9K4-F1
#
_cell.length_a   1.000
_cell.length_b   1.000
_cell.length_c   1.000
_cell.angle_alpha   90.00
_cell.angle_beta   90.00
_cell.angle_gamma   90.00
#
_symmetry.space_group_name_H-M   'P 1'
#
loop_
_entity.id
_entity.type
_entity.pdbx_description
1 polymer ?
#
loop_
_entity_poly.entity_id
_entity_poly.type
_entity_poly.pdbx_seq_one_letter_code
_entity_poly.pdbx_strand_id
1 'polypeptide(L)'
;MGELCDGMLFDMLVVFAHLGWRPGAEERFASYPFMADRIANKPLREFTEAARDAPFPLLLGGHTLVSGAFWTMVEAAWAGHPEP
;
A
#
# COMPACT_ATOMS: atom_id res chain seq x y z
N MET A 1 12.39 0.28 8.31
CA MET A 1 11.05 -0.35 8.43
C MET A 1 11.13 -1.84 8.72
N GLY A 2 11.96 -2.64 8.04
CA GLY A 2 12.11 -4.07 8.37
C GLY A 2 12.60 -4.40 9.79
N GLU A 3 13.18 -3.44 10.52
CA GLU A 3 13.51 -3.59 11.96
C GLU A 3 12.34 -3.24 12.90
N LEU A 4 11.27 -2.64 12.38
CA LEU A 4 10.11 -2.15 13.14
C LEU A 4 8.88 -3.06 12.99
N CYS A 5 8.76 -3.78 11.86
CA CYS A 5 7.67 -4.69 11.59
C CYS A 5 8.03 -5.72 10.51
N ASP A 6 7.32 -6.85 10.49
CA ASP A 6 7.46 -7.91 9.49
C ASP A 6 6.79 -7.58 8.14
N GLY A 7 6.06 -6.47 8.06
CA GLY A 7 5.38 -6.03 6.85
C GLY A 7 4.67 -4.69 7.03
N MET A 8 4.32 -4.04 5.92
CA MET A 8 3.74 -2.69 5.94
C MET A 8 2.53 -2.57 5.01
N LEU A 9 1.43 -2.06 5.56
CA LEU A 9 0.28 -1.57 4.83
C LEU A 9 0.44 -0.05 4.71
N PHE A 10 0.51 0.48 3.49
CA PHE A 10 0.89 1.88 3.28
C PHE A 10 -0.20 2.65 2.51
N ASP A 11 -0.75 3.69 3.15
CA ASP A 11 -1.75 4.57 2.54
C ASP A 11 -1.09 5.62 1.63
N MET A 12 -1.26 5.44 0.32
CA MET A 12 -0.75 6.30 -0.73
C MET A 12 -1.45 7.65 -0.80
N LEU A 13 -2.69 7.79 -0.30
CA LEU A 13 -3.42 9.05 -0.34
C LEU A 13 -2.74 10.13 0.52
N VAL A 14 -2.08 9.73 1.60
CA VAL A 14 -1.28 10.63 2.45
C VAL A 14 -0.05 11.14 1.69
N VAL A 15 0.66 10.26 0.97
CA VAL A 15 1.82 10.64 0.15
C VAL A 15 1.41 11.58 -0.98
N PHE A 16 0.30 11.30 -1.67
CA PHE A 16 -0.20 12.18 -2.72
C PHE A 16 -0.56 13.57 -2.19
N ALA A 17 -1.25 13.62 -1.05
CA ALA A 17 -1.59 14.89 -0.41
C ALA A 17 -0.35 15.67 0.04
N HIS A 18 0.60 14.99 0.68
CA HIS A 18 1.81 15.62 1.23
C HIS A 18 2.75 16.15 0.15
N LEU A 19 2.97 15.37 -0.92
CA LEU A 19 3.85 15.74 -2.03
C LEU A 19 3.14 16.55 -3.13
N GLY A 20 1.85 16.84 -2.96
CA GLY A 20 1.03 17.54 -3.95
C GLY A 20 0.84 16.77 -5.26
N TRP A 21 1.07 15.46 -5.27
CA TRP A 21 0.91 14.62 -6.46
C TRP A 21 -0.58 14.44 -6.76
N ARG A 22 -0.95 14.65 -8.02
CA ARG A 22 -2.32 14.39 -8.51
C ARG A 22 -2.30 13.42 -9.68
N PRO A 23 -1.85 12.16 -9.46
CA PRO A 23 -1.87 11.17 -10.53
C PRO A 23 -3.31 10.89 -10.97
N GLY A 24 -3.47 10.56 -12.25
CA GLY A 24 -4.74 10.05 -12.76
C GLY A 24 -5.14 8.76 -12.05
N ALA A 25 -6.43 8.40 -12.13
CA ALA A 25 -6.92 7.18 -11.51
C ALA A 25 -6.16 5.94 -12.03
N GLU A 26 -5.91 5.86 -13.34
CA GLU A 26 -5.17 4.78 -13.98
C GLU A 26 -3.78 4.58 -13.35
N GLU A 27 -2.93 5.61 -13.38
CA GLU A 27 -1.57 5.55 -12.83
C GLU A 27 -1.56 5.25 -11.32
N ARG A 28 -2.52 5.83 -10.59
CA ARG A 28 -2.69 5.56 -9.16
C ARG A 28 -3.00 4.08 -8.93
N PHE A 29 -3.96 3.50 -9.64
CA PHE A 29 -4.32 2.10 -9.47
C PHE A 29 -3.24 1.16 -10.00
N ALA A 30 -2.45 1.56 -11.01
CA ALA A 30 -1.28 0.83 -11.45
C ALA A 30 -0.15 0.81 -10.39
N SER A 31 -0.03 1.85 -9.56
CA SER A 31 0.97 1.86 -8.47
C SER A 31 0.71 0.81 -7.39
N TYR A 32 -0.56 0.49 -7.11
CA TYR A 32 -0.92 -0.42 -6.01
C TYR A 32 -0.40 -1.87 -6.19
N PRO A 33 -0.52 -2.49 -7.39
CA PRO A 33 0.09 -3.79 -7.70
C PRO A 33 1.51 -3.67 -8.28
N PHE A 34 2.20 -2.54 -8.12
CA PHE A 34 3.57 -2.33 -8.59
C PHE A 34 3.80 -2.33 -10.12
N MET A 35 2.79 -1.96 -10.91
CA MET A 35 2.86 -1.89 -12.37
C MET A 35 3.51 -0.58 -12.86
N ALA A 36 4.80 -0.40 -12.55
CA ALA A 36 5.56 0.80 -12.87
C ALA A 36 5.61 1.13 -14.38
N ASP A 37 5.54 0.10 -15.24
CA ASP A 37 5.50 0.21 -16.70
C ASP A 37 4.25 0.96 -17.23
N ARG A 38 3.21 1.06 -16.41
CA ARG A 38 1.95 1.74 -16.72
C ARG A 38 1.88 3.17 -16.17
N ILE A 39 2.98 3.69 -15.62
CA ILE A 39 3.02 4.98 -14.95
C ILE A 39 3.96 5.93 -15.73
N ALA A 40 3.36 6.95 -16.37
CA ALA A 40 4.09 7.99 -17.06
C ALA A 40 4.69 9.02 -16.08
N ASN A 41 3.97 9.36 -15.02
CA ASN A 41 4.40 10.26 -13.96
C ASN A 41 5.69 9.76 -13.30
N LYS A 42 6.81 10.43 -13.60
CA LYS A 42 8.15 9.99 -13.18
C LYS A 42 8.28 9.81 -11.66
N PRO A 43 7.88 10.79 -10.81
CA PRO A 43 7.95 10.60 -9.35
C PRO A 43 7.15 9.40 -8.84
N LEU A 44 5.92 9.19 -9.35
CA LEU A 44 5.11 8.05 -8.95
C LEU A 44 5.70 6.72 -9.42
N ARG A 45 6.26 6.68 -10.63
CA ARG A 45 6.93 5.49 -11.16
C ARG A 45 8.13 5.10 -10.30
N GLU A 46 9.01 6.05 -9.99
CA GLU A 46 10.19 5.83 -9.15
C GLU A 46 9.79 5.36 -7.74
N PHE A 47 8.76 5.96 -7.15
CA PHE A 47 8.21 5.49 -5.88
C PHE A 47 7.69 4.05 -5.97
N THR A 48 6.95 3.73 -7.04
CA THR A 48 6.35 2.40 -7.25
C THR A 48 7.44 1.33 -7.42
N GLU A 49 8.51 1.64 -8.13
CA GLU A 49 9.68 0.75 -8.29
C GLU A 49 10.38 0.53 -6.94
N ALA A 50 10.66 1.61 -6.20
CA ALA A 50 11.28 1.50 -4.88
C ALA A 50 10.42 0.70 -3.89
N ALA A 51 9.09 0.85 -3.96
CA ALA A 51 8.16 0.11 -3.11
C ALA A 51 8.12 -1.38 -3.47
N ARG A 52 8.15 -1.72 -4.76
CA ARG A 52 8.25 -3.10 -5.24
C ARG A 52 9.53 -3.78 -4.76
N ASP A 53 10.63 -3.04 -4.80
CA ASP A 53 11.97 -3.55 -4.50
C ASP A 53 12.30 -3.46 -2.99
N ALA A 54 11.31 -3.13 -2.14
CA ALA A 54 11.46 -3.08 -0.70
C ALA A 54 11.86 -4.47 -0.14
N PRO A 55 12.81 -4.56 0.82
CA PRO A 55 13.31 -5.83 1.32
C PRO A 55 12.35 -6.52 2.32
N PHE A 56 11.12 -6.05 2.43
CA PHE A 56 10.08 -6.57 3.33
C PHE A 56 8.71 -6.52 2.64
N PRO A 57 7.74 -7.36 3.06
CA PRO A 57 6.39 -7.34 2.52
C PRO A 57 5.74 -5.95 2.63
N LEU A 58 5.41 -5.36 1.49
CA LEU A 58 4.76 -4.05 1.38
C LEU A 58 3.51 -4.17 0.54
N LEU A 59 2.40 -3.64 1.03
CA LEU A 59 1.16 -3.48 0.27
C LEU A 59 0.80 -1.99 0.20
N LEU A 60 0.70 -1.47 -1.03
CA LEU A 60 0.30 -0.10 -1.31
C LEU A 60 -1.19 -0.03 -1.56
N GLY A 61 -1.86 0.97 -1.00
CA GLY A 61 -3.26 1.22 -1.31
C GLY A 61 -3.76 2.54 -0.78
N GLY A 62 -5.08 2.71 -0.80
CA GLY A 62 -5.75 3.76 -0.04
C GLY A 62 -6.59 3.17 1.08
N HIS A 63 -7.52 3.99 1.59
CA HIS A 63 -8.43 3.61 2.66
C HIS A 63 -9.09 2.23 2.48
N THR A 64 -9.62 1.88 1.31
CA THR A 64 -10.35 0.60 1.16
C THR A 64 -9.46 -0.63 1.28
N LEU A 65 -8.22 -0.57 0.77
CA LEU A 65 -7.28 -1.68 0.86
C LEU A 65 -6.72 -1.81 2.29
N VAL A 66 -6.34 -0.69 2.90
CA VAL A 66 -5.78 -0.68 4.25
C VAL A 66 -6.85 -1.01 5.29
N SER A 67 -8.04 -0.40 5.22
CA SER A 67 -9.14 -0.66 6.16
C SER A 67 -9.70 -2.07 6.02
N GLY A 68 -9.85 -2.57 4.78
CA GLY A 68 -10.31 -3.93 4.52
C GLY A 68 -9.31 -4.99 4.99
N ALA A 69 -8.01 -4.76 4.77
CA ALA A 69 -6.95 -5.63 5.26
C ALA A 69 -6.90 -5.67 6.79
N PHE A 70 -7.10 -4.54 7.48
CA PHE A 70 -7.20 -4.52 8.94
C PHE A 70 -8.38 -5.35 9.46
N TRP A 71 -9.56 -5.24 8.86
CA TRP A 71 -10.70 -6.09 9.22
C TRP A 71 -10.40 -7.58 9.00
N THR A 72 -9.80 -7.92 7.85
CA THR A 72 -9.41 -9.31 7.55
C THR A 72 -8.37 -9.84 8.54
N MET A 73 -7.41 -9.01 8.95
CA MET A 73 -6.41 -9.36 9.97
C MET A 73 -7.04 -9.57 11.34
N VAL A 74 -8.01 -8.73 11.73
CA VAL A 74 -8.77 -8.91 12.97
C VAL A 74 -9.57 -10.22 12.94
N GLU A 75 -10.28 -10.48 11.84
CA GLU A 75 -11.01 -11.74 11.66
C GLU A 75 -10.08 -12.96 11.75
N ALA A 76 -8.92 -12.91 11.10
CA ALA A 76 -7.93 -13.99 11.15
C ALA A 76 -7.32 -14.17 12.55
N ALA A 77 -7.06 -13.09 13.29
CA ALA A 77 -6.53 -13.14 14.64
C ALA A 77 -7.56 -13.68 15.65
N TRP A 78 -8.86 -13.47 15.41
CA TRP A 78 -9.95 -13.99 16.24
C TRP A 78 -10.47 -15.36 15.76
N ALA A 79 -10.05 -15.84 14.59
CA ALA A 79 -10.41 -17.16 14.09
C ALA A 79 -9.85 -18.25 15.03
N GLY A 80 -10.73 -18.85 15.83
CA GLY A 80 -10.39 -19.90 16.80
C GLY A 80 -10.32 -19.44 18.26
N HIS A 81 -10.53 -18.15 18.55
CA HIS A 81 -10.73 -17.65 19.90
C HIS A 81 -12.23 -17.43 20.16
N PRO A 82 -12.85 -18.10 21.15
CA PRO A 82 -14.23 -17.82 21.50
C PRO A 82 -14.37 -16.36 21.96
N GLU A 83 -15.43 -15.68 21.54
CA GLU A 83 -15.78 -14.37 22.11
C GLU A 83 -15.98 -14.50 23.64
N PRO A 84 -15.60 -13.48 24.43
CA PRO A 84 -15.82 -13.45 25.87
C PRO A 84 -17.31 -13.47 26.25
#